data_AF-A0A8S3ZBP7-F1
#
_entry.id   AF-A0A8S3ZBP7-F1
#
_cell.length_a   1.000
_cell.length_b   1.000
_cell.length_c   1.000
_cell.angle_alpha   90.00
_cell.angle_beta   90.00
_cell.angle_gamma   90.00
#
_symmetry.space_group_name_H-M   'P 1'
#
loop_
_entity.id
_entity.type
_entity.pdbx_description
1 polymer ?
#
loop_
_entity_poly.entity_id
_entity_poly.type
_entity_poly.pdbx_seq_one_letter_code
_entity_poly.pdbx_strand_id
1 'polypeptide(L)'
;QATSDGLNINVKEFMDTWVIQRNFPVVTVSHDLYNSSILHLTQERFLKFPKTKHQDRSQSPFNYQWTIPLTLASSNHAIFNQTSGHHVYWMDKEEQTKTLHVSIPLPDYSDSNGWVLVNLHQYGYYRVNYQASNWLALSQQLKRDHSVIPVINRAQIIDDVWSLA
;
A
#
# COMPACT_ATOMS: atom_id res chain seq x y z
N GLN A 1 19.37 -16.95 -6.06
CA GLN A 1 18.42 -16.12 -6.80
C GLN A 1 17.07 -16.80 -6.68
N ALA A 2 16.08 -16.17 -6.06
CA ALA A 2 14.73 -16.71 -5.96
C ALA A 2 13.94 -16.15 -7.14
N THR A 3 13.61 -17.00 -8.10
CA THR A 3 12.78 -16.65 -9.26
C THR A 3 11.37 -17.12 -9.03
N SER A 4 10.47 -16.18 -8.71
CA SER A 4 9.05 -16.31 -9.00
C SER A 4 8.66 -15.11 -9.87
N ASP A 5 8.27 -15.40 -11.11
CA ASP A 5 7.52 -14.53 -12.04
C ASP A 5 8.30 -13.60 -12.98
N GLY A 6 9.51 -13.97 -13.41
CA GLY A 6 10.17 -13.32 -14.55
C GLY A 6 10.73 -11.92 -14.28
N LEU A 7 10.52 -11.39 -13.07
CA LEU A 7 11.33 -10.31 -12.53
C LEU A 7 12.60 -10.93 -11.92
N ASN A 8 13.75 -10.61 -12.50
CA ASN A 8 15.05 -10.93 -11.89
C ASN A 8 15.26 -9.99 -10.70
N ILE A 9 14.56 -10.25 -9.60
CA ILE A 9 14.62 -9.41 -8.40
C ILE A 9 15.96 -9.66 -7.73
N ASN A 10 16.77 -8.61 -7.66
CA ASN A 10 17.96 -8.60 -6.84
C ASN A 10 17.54 -8.52 -5.36
N VAL A 11 17.37 -9.67 -4.73
CA VAL A 11 16.92 -9.80 -3.33
C VAL A 11 17.78 -8.97 -2.38
N LYS A 12 19.10 -8.88 -2.62
CA LYS A 12 19.99 -8.07 -1.80
C LYS A 12 19.61 -6.60 -1.89
N GLU A 13 19.48 -6.07 -3.10
CA GLU A 13 19.16 -4.66 -3.32
C GLU A 13 17.77 -4.29 -2.79
N PHE A 14 16.79 -5.18 -2.96
CA PHE A 14 15.48 -5.06 -2.33
C PHE A 14 15.60 -4.98 -0.80
N MET A 15 16.21 -5.99 -0.16
CA MET A 15 16.33 -6.06 1.30
C MET A 15 17.18 -4.95 1.89
N ASP A 16 18.20 -4.47 1.17
CA ASP A 16 19.05 -3.35 1.60
C ASP A 16 18.21 -2.10 1.89
N THR A 17 17.17 -1.82 1.07
CA THR A 17 16.24 -0.72 1.34
C THR A 17 15.44 -0.93 2.62
N TRP A 18 15.20 -2.16 3.06
CA TRP A 18 14.41 -2.45 4.27
C TRP A 18 15.25 -2.50 5.54
N VAL A 19 16.51 -2.95 5.47
CA VAL A 19 17.31 -3.27 6.67
C VAL A 19 18.41 -2.27 6.99
N ILE A 20 18.83 -1.41 6.05
CA ILE A 20 19.96 -0.49 6.23
C ILE A 20 19.51 0.94 6.61
N GLN A 21 18.21 1.21 6.56
CA GLN A 21 17.64 2.50 6.96
C GLN A 21 16.61 2.35 8.09
N ARG A 22 16.41 3.42 8.85
CA ARG A 22 15.52 3.42 10.02
C ARG A 22 14.06 3.60 9.61
N ASN A 23 13.17 2.96 10.38
CA ASN A 23 11.71 2.95 10.22
C ASN A 23 11.27 2.25 8.91
N PHE A 24 10.06 2.55 8.46
CA PHE A 24 9.39 1.90 7.33
C PHE A 24 8.52 2.91 6.59
N PRO A 25 8.06 2.61 5.36
CA PRO A 25 7.24 3.54 4.60
C PRO A 25 5.77 3.55 5.03
N VAL A 26 5.12 4.69 4.78
CA VAL A 26 3.69 4.77 4.52
C VAL A 26 3.49 4.92 3.01
N VAL A 27 2.58 4.11 2.45
CA VAL A 27 2.15 4.22 1.06
C VAL A 27 0.80 4.92 1.04
N THR A 28 0.72 6.09 0.40
CA THR A 28 -0.55 6.80 0.18
C THR A 28 -1.14 6.41 -1.16
N VAL A 29 -2.42 6.03 -1.17
CA VAL A 29 -3.16 5.54 -2.34
C VAL A 29 -4.30 6.50 -2.66
N SER A 30 -4.34 6.99 -3.89
CA SER A 30 -5.48 7.70 -4.47
C SER A 30 -5.87 7.10 -5.82
N HIS A 31 -7.14 7.23 -6.18
CA HIS A 31 -7.61 6.89 -7.53
C HIS A 31 -7.36 8.04 -8.50
N ASP A 32 -7.26 7.71 -9.78
CA ASP A 32 -7.35 8.70 -10.85
C ASP A 32 -8.81 9.19 -11.01
N LEU A 33 -8.97 10.47 -11.36
CA LEU A 33 -10.28 11.11 -11.48
C LEU A 33 -11.02 10.77 -12.77
N TYR A 34 -10.31 10.29 -13.79
CA TYR A 34 -10.82 10.10 -15.14
C TYR A 34 -10.72 8.64 -15.62
N ASN A 35 -9.85 7.84 -14.99
CA ASN A 35 -9.61 6.45 -15.37
C ASN A 35 -9.71 5.52 -14.15
N SER A 36 -10.79 4.76 -14.08
CA SER A 36 -11.02 3.80 -13.00
C SER A 36 -9.97 2.70 -12.92
N SER A 37 -9.14 2.46 -13.94
CA SER A 37 -8.09 1.43 -13.93
C SER A 37 -6.74 1.92 -13.38
N ILE A 38 -6.65 3.16 -12.91
CA ILE A 38 -5.40 3.78 -12.46
C ILE A 38 -5.47 4.15 -10.97
N LEU A 39 -4.40 3.81 -10.25
CA LEU A 39 -4.11 4.31 -8.91
C LEU A 39 -2.85 5.18 -8.93
N HIS A 40 -2.85 6.26 -8.17
CA HIS A 40 -1.64 7.00 -7.85
C HIS A 40 -1.16 6.61 -6.46
N LEU A 41 0.12 6.28 -6.38
CA LEU A 41 0.78 5.84 -5.16
C LEU A 41 1.91 6.81 -4.83
N THR A 42 2.06 7.15 -3.55
CA THR A 42 3.25 7.85 -3.06
C THR A 42 3.83 7.09 -1.87
N GLN A 43 5.16 7.08 -1.76
CA GLN A 43 5.84 6.49 -0.61
C GLN A 43 6.59 7.57 0.17
N GLU A 44 6.49 7.51 1.49
CA GLU A 44 7.19 8.42 2.40
C GLU A 44 7.60 7.67 3.67
N ARG A 45 8.65 8.13 4.34
CA ARG A 45 9.03 7.59 5.66
C ARG A 45 7.91 7.82 6.66
N PHE A 46 7.37 6.75 7.26
CA PHE A 46 6.42 6.89 8.35
C PHE A 46 7.12 7.37 9.63
N LEU A 47 6.59 8.45 10.21
CA LEU A 47 7.00 9.00 11.50
C LEU A 47 5.75 9.26 12.33
N LYS A 48 5.60 8.57 13.48
CA LYS A 48 4.45 8.76 14.37
C LYS A 48 4.31 10.21 14.87
N PHE A 49 5.44 10.90 15.03
CA PHE A 49 5.48 12.29 15.48
C PHE A 49 6.38 13.12 14.55
N PRO A 50 5.89 13.55 13.37
CA PRO A 50 6.72 14.22 12.36
C PRO A 50 7.23 15.60 12.82
N LYS A 51 6.53 16.23 13.78
CA LYS A 51 6.83 17.57 14.30
C LYS A 51 7.82 17.59 15.47
N THR A 52 8.27 16.45 15.99
CA THR A 52 9.34 16.46 16.99
C THR A 52 10.62 16.94 16.32
N LYS A 53 11.13 18.09 16.74
CA LYS A 53 12.29 18.83 16.17
C LYS A 53 13.62 18.08 16.16
N HIS A 54 13.64 16.78 16.44
CA HIS A 54 14.76 15.93 16.07
C HIS A 54 14.66 15.71 14.57
N GLN A 55 15.13 16.69 13.79
CA GLN A 55 15.61 16.42 12.43
C GLN A 55 16.54 15.22 12.56
N ASP A 56 16.05 14.05 12.18
CA ASP A 56 16.84 12.84 12.17
C ASP A 56 17.91 13.08 11.10
N ARG A 57 19.06 13.62 11.54
CA ARG A 57 20.21 13.96 10.70
C ARG A 57 20.84 12.72 10.07
N SER A 58 20.34 11.52 10.36
CA SER A 58 20.79 10.31 9.68
C SER A 58 20.34 10.39 8.21
N GLN A 59 21.30 10.72 7.36
CA GLN A 59 21.20 10.52 5.93
C GLN A 59 20.97 9.03 5.70
N SER A 60 19.82 8.68 5.12
CA SER A 60 19.61 7.32 4.63
C SER A 60 20.39 7.17 3.32
N PRO A 61 21.11 6.05 3.09
CA PRO A 61 21.73 5.77 1.80
C PRO A 61 20.69 5.58 0.67
N PHE A 62 19.40 5.42 1.01
CA PHE A 62 18.29 5.25 0.08
C PHE A 62 17.29 6.41 0.12
N ASN A 63 17.65 7.55 0.71
CA ASN A 63 16.78 8.73 0.84
C ASN A 63 15.39 8.44 1.44
N TYR A 64 15.27 7.39 2.26
CA TYR A 64 13.98 6.90 2.76
C TYR A 64 12.98 6.55 1.66
N GLN A 65 13.48 5.84 0.66
CA GLN A 65 12.68 5.18 -0.36
C GLN A 65 12.96 3.66 -0.32
N TRP A 66 11.95 2.88 -0.67
CA TRP A 66 11.96 1.42 -0.61
C TRP A 66 11.49 0.85 -1.94
N THR A 67 12.00 -0.33 -2.27
CA THR A 67 11.35 -1.18 -3.26
C THR A 67 10.22 -1.94 -2.53
N ILE A 68 8.96 -1.64 -2.86
CA ILE A 68 7.77 -2.09 -2.13
C ILE A 68 6.93 -3.03 -3.02
N PRO A 69 6.71 -4.29 -2.59
CA PRO A 69 5.71 -5.16 -3.18
C PRO A 69 4.31 -4.77 -2.70
N LEU A 70 3.41 -4.56 -3.64
CA LEU A 70 2.05 -4.10 -3.44
C LEU A 70 1.10 -5.20 -3.89
N THR A 71 0.30 -5.68 -2.96
CA THR A 71 -0.86 -6.54 -3.23
C THR A 71 -2.12 -5.75 -2.98
N LEU A 72 -3.18 -6.01 -3.75
CA LEU A 72 -4.41 -5.22 -3.66
C LEU A 72 -5.67 -6.02 -3.97
N ALA A 73 -6.76 -5.61 -3.34
CA ALA A 73 -8.11 -6.08 -3.59
C ALA A 73 -9.03 -4.87 -3.72
N SER A 74 -10.16 -5.06 -4.37
CA SER A 74 -11.16 -4.01 -4.53
C SER A 74 -12.56 -4.53 -4.21
N SER A 75 -13.52 -3.64 -4.03
CA SER A 75 -14.93 -4.01 -3.86
C SER A 75 -15.49 -4.77 -5.08
N ASN A 76 -14.95 -4.54 -6.28
CA ASN A 76 -15.35 -5.23 -7.51
C ASN A 76 -14.56 -6.53 -7.76
N HIS A 77 -13.52 -6.77 -6.96
CA HIS A 77 -12.65 -7.94 -7.07
C HIS A 77 -12.04 -8.28 -5.70
N ALA A 78 -12.90 -8.75 -4.79
CA ALA A 78 -12.58 -9.01 -3.38
C ALA A 78 -11.85 -10.36 -3.20
N ILE A 79 -10.75 -10.57 -3.93
CA ILE A 79 -9.91 -11.77 -3.84
C ILE A 79 -8.67 -11.46 -3.00
N PHE A 80 -8.62 -12.06 -1.81
CA PHE A 80 -7.56 -11.81 -0.83
C PHE A 80 -6.41 -12.82 -0.89
N ASN A 81 -6.73 -14.08 -1.20
CA ASN A 81 -5.74 -15.16 -1.33
C ASN A 81 -5.09 -15.14 -2.72
N GLN A 82 -4.29 -14.12 -2.99
CA GLN A 82 -3.53 -14.02 -4.24
C GLN A 82 -2.23 -14.84 -4.10
N THR A 83 -2.26 -16.10 -4.55
CA THR A 83 -1.14 -17.05 -4.43
C THR A 83 -0.18 -17.04 -5.63
N SER A 84 -0.55 -16.39 -6.72
CA SER A 84 0.28 -16.18 -7.92
C SER A 84 0.93 -14.79 -7.84
N GLY A 85 2.25 -14.70 -8.06
CA GLY A 85 2.95 -13.41 -8.03
C GLY A 85 2.60 -12.49 -9.21
N HIS A 86 1.79 -12.96 -10.17
CA HIS A 86 1.09 -12.14 -11.17
C HIS A 86 0.15 -11.06 -10.59
N HIS A 87 -0.08 -11.06 -9.26
CA HIS A 87 -0.86 -10.03 -8.57
C HIS A 87 -0.03 -9.15 -7.64
N VAL A 88 1.30 -9.18 -7.79
CA VAL A 88 2.21 -8.28 -7.08
C VAL A 88 2.64 -7.16 -8.01
N TYR A 89 2.27 -5.94 -7.65
CA TYR A 89 2.81 -4.73 -8.27
C TYR A 89 4.03 -4.26 -7.50
N TRP A 90 4.99 -3.65 -8.19
CA TRP A 90 6.23 -3.18 -7.56
C TRP A 90 6.32 -1.67 -7.64
N MET A 91 6.63 -1.02 -6.52
CA MET A 91 7.04 0.38 -6.48
C MET A 91 8.53 0.41 -6.17
N ASP A 92 9.35 0.84 -7.13
CA ASP A 92 10.80 0.82 -7.00
C ASP A 92 11.30 1.94 -6.09
N LYS A 93 12.51 1.78 -5.54
CA LYS A 93 13.10 2.78 -4.64
C LYS A 93 13.34 4.12 -5.34
N GLU A 94 13.50 4.15 -6.66
CA GLU A 94 13.62 5.38 -7.45
C GLU A 94 12.28 6.11 -7.61
N GLU A 95 11.15 5.44 -7.35
CA GLU A 95 9.80 5.97 -7.50
C GLU A 95 9.29 6.51 -6.16
N GLN A 96 9.44 7.82 -5.91
CA GLN A 96 8.70 8.45 -4.81
C GLN A 96 7.19 8.43 -5.05
N THR A 97 6.80 8.57 -6.33
CA THR A 97 5.42 8.49 -6.80
C THR A 97 5.34 7.48 -7.93
N LYS A 98 4.21 6.77 -8.03
CA LYS A 98 3.94 5.78 -9.07
C LYS A 98 2.51 5.90 -9.56
N THR A 99 2.33 5.95 -10.88
CA THR A 99 1.03 5.75 -11.52
C THR A 99 0.91 4.27 -11.86
N LEU A 100 0.03 3.57 -11.16
CA LEU A 100 -0.15 2.14 -11.26
C LEU A 100 -1.37 1.81 -12.12
N HIS A 101 -1.14 1.14 -13.25
CA HIS A 101 -2.18 0.51 -14.04
C HIS A 101 -2.53 -0.84 -13.42
N VAL A 102 -3.75 -0.96 -12.93
CA VAL A 102 -4.18 -2.14 -12.18
C VAL A 102 -4.86 -3.12 -13.12
N SER A 103 -4.50 -4.40 -13.02
CA SER A 103 -5.06 -5.48 -13.85
C SER A 103 -6.34 -6.09 -13.29
N ILE A 104 -6.75 -5.70 -12.07
CA ILE A 104 -8.03 -6.08 -11.49
C ILE A 104 -9.09 -5.01 -11.73
N PRO A 105 -10.38 -5.37 -11.78
CA PRO A 105 -11.47 -4.40 -11.78
C PRO A 105 -11.42 -3.53 -10.52
N LEU A 106 -11.41 -2.21 -10.71
CA LEU A 106 -11.55 -1.24 -9.62
C LEU A 106 -13.00 -0.73 -9.56
N PRO A 107 -13.44 -0.20 -8.41
CA PRO A 107 -14.75 0.42 -8.29
C PRO A 107 -14.88 1.67 -9.16
N ASP A 108 -16.13 2.01 -9.46
CA ASP A 108 -16.47 3.38 -9.81
C ASP A 108 -16.38 4.22 -8.54
N TYR A 109 -15.44 5.15 -8.50
CA TYR A 109 -15.21 5.99 -7.33
C TYR A 109 -16.23 7.12 -7.16
N SER A 110 -17.17 7.27 -8.09
CA SER A 110 -18.39 8.05 -7.87
C SER A 110 -19.38 7.33 -6.94
N ASP A 111 -19.27 6.01 -6.79
CA ASP A 111 -20.01 5.24 -5.78
C ASP A 111 -19.28 5.32 -4.42
N SER A 112 -19.99 5.82 -3.40
CA SER A 112 -19.49 5.90 -2.03
C SER A 112 -19.10 4.55 -1.41
N ASN A 113 -19.55 3.43 -2.00
CA ASN A 113 -19.25 2.08 -1.52
C ASN A 113 -17.99 1.47 -2.14
N GLY A 114 -17.39 2.12 -3.13
CA GLY A 114 -16.22 1.65 -3.84
C GLY A 114 -14.93 1.77 -3.04
N TRP A 115 -14.30 0.65 -2.69
CA TRP A 115 -13.03 0.64 -1.96
C TRP A 115 -11.93 -0.15 -2.66
N VAL A 116 -10.69 0.27 -2.41
CA VAL A 116 -9.46 -0.47 -2.65
C VAL A 116 -8.76 -0.68 -1.32
N LEU A 117 -8.19 -1.87 -1.16
CA LEU A 117 -7.39 -2.26 0.00
C LEU A 117 -6.04 -2.76 -0.50
N VAL A 118 -4.96 -2.16 0.00
CA VAL A 118 -3.57 -2.51 -0.32
C VAL A 118 -2.92 -3.20 0.90
N ASN A 119 -1.89 -3.99 0.63
CA ASN A 119 -1.16 -4.81 1.61
C ASN A 119 -2.02 -5.96 2.13
N LEU A 120 -2.53 -6.79 1.22
CA LEU A 120 -3.34 -7.96 1.57
C LEU A 120 -2.58 -8.87 2.54
N HIS A 121 -3.28 -9.38 3.55
CA HIS A 121 -2.73 -10.15 4.66
C HIS A 121 -1.65 -9.46 5.50
N GLN A 122 -1.35 -8.18 5.25
CA GLN A 122 -0.28 -7.44 5.90
C GLN A 122 1.10 -8.10 5.72
N TYR A 123 1.36 -8.71 4.56
CA TYR A 123 2.64 -9.34 4.26
C TYR A 123 3.79 -8.33 4.11
N GLY A 124 3.47 -7.11 3.65
CA GLY A 124 4.44 -6.01 3.57
C GLY A 124 4.58 -5.26 4.88
N TYR A 125 5.81 -4.92 5.25
CA TYR A 125 6.11 -4.14 6.46
C TYR A 125 5.94 -2.64 6.23
N TYR A 126 4.77 -2.20 5.81
CA TYR A 126 4.45 -0.79 5.56
C TYR A 126 3.02 -0.46 5.96
N ARG A 127 2.76 0.82 6.22
CA ARG A 127 1.42 1.34 6.47
C ARG A 127 0.76 1.78 5.18
N VAL A 128 -0.56 1.72 5.12
CA VAL A 128 -1.30 2.26 3.99
C VAL A 128 -2.15 3.44 4.44
N ASN A 129 -1.99 4.55 3.75
CA ASN A 129 -2.88 5.68 3.82
C ASN A 129 -3.73 5.74 2.56
N TYR A 130 -4.98 6.14 2.69
CA TYR A 130 -5.87 6.34 1.56
C TYR A 130 -6.38 7.77 1.55
N GLN A 131 -6.75 8.26 0.37
CA GLN A 131 -7.59 9.46 0.31
C GLN A 131 -8.93 9.24 1.05
N ALA A 132 -9.53 10.35 1.50
CA ALA A 132 -10.67 10.33 2.41
C ALA A 132 -11.89 9.53 1.91
N SER A 133 -12.18 9.56 0.62
CA SER A 133 -13.29 8.82 0.01
C SER A 133 -13.13 7.30 0.18
N ASN A 134 -11.92 6.77 0.02
CA ASN A 134 -11.66 5.35 0.20
C ASN A 134 -11.71 4.93 1.67
N TRP A 135 -11.22 5.77 2.60
CA TRP A 135 -11.40 5.54 4.04
C TRP A 135 -12.88 5.45 4.42
N LEU A 136 -13.72 6.34 3.85
CA LEU A 136 -15.16 6.31 4.05
C LEU A 136 -15.78 5.02 3.48
N ALA A 137 -15.41 4.63 2.26
CA ALA A 137 -15.90 3.40 1.63
C ALA A 137 -15.51 2.13 2.41
N LEU A 138 -14.27 2.05 2.91
CA LEU A 138 -13.83 0.96 3.80
C LEU A 138 -14.64 0.96 5.10
N SER A 139 -14.86 2.12 5.72
CA SER A 139 -15.70 2.25 6.92
C SER A 139 -17.13 1.76 6.67
N GLN A 140 -17.72 2.12 5.52
CA GLN A 140 -19.05 1.67 5.13
C GLN A 140 -19.10 0.16 4.88
N GLN A 141 -18.11 -0.41 4.18
CA GLN A 141 -17.99 -1.86 3.99
C GLN A 141 -17.93 -2.58 5.32
N LEU A 142 -17.12 -2.13 6.28
CA LEU A 142 -17.00 -2.75 7.60
C LEU A 142 -18.30 -2.70 8.41
N LYS A 143 -19.07 -1.62 8.28
CA LYS A 143 -20.39 -1.50 8.93
C LYS A 143 -21.45 -2.38 8.27
N ARG A 144 -21.44 -2.45 6.93
CA ARG A 144 -22.42 -3.20 6.14
C ARG A 144 -22.18 -4.70 6.24
N ASP A 145 -20.95 -5.13 5.97
CA ASP A 145 -20.52 -6.52 6.05
C ASP A 145 -19.00 -6.59 6.19
N HIS A 146 -18.54 -6.70 7.45
CA HIS A 146 -17.11 -6.84 7.73
C HIS A 146 -16.54 -8.19 7.29
N SER A 147 -17.36 -9.21 7.00
CA SER A 147 -16.87 -10.56 6.66
C SER A 147 -16.20 -10.61 5.28
N VAL A 148 -16.55 -9.67 4.39
CA VAL A 148 -15.92 -9.50 3.07
C VAL A 148 -14.42 -9.25 3.17
N ILE A 149 -13.97 -8.48 4.17
CA ILE A 149 -12.55 -8.17 4.38
C ILE A 149 -11.99 -9.15 5.42
N PRO A 150 -10.90 -9.88 5.16
CA PRO A 150 -10.29 -10.82 6.12
C PRO A 150 -9.92 -10.16 7.44
N VAL A 151 -9.98 -10.93 8.53
CA VAL A 151 -9.73 -10.47 9.90
C VAL A 151 -8.43 -9.66 10.01
N ILE A 152 -7.35 -10.16 9.42
CA ILE A 152 -6.03 -9.52 9.48
C ILE A 152 -6.02 -8.14 8.80
N ASN A 153 -6.67 -8.00 7.64
CA ASN A 153 -6.76 -6.72 6.95
C ASN A 153 -7.70 -5.74 7.67
N ARG A 154 -8.73 -6.22 8.38
CA ARG A 154 -9.52 -5.35 9.25
C ARG A 154 -8.69 -4.80 10.41
N ALA A 155 -7.84 -5.63 11.01
CA ALA A 155 -6.91 -5.19 12.04
C ALA A 155 -5.93 -4.15 11.50
N GLN A 156 -5.37 -4.39 10.30
CA GLN A 156 -4.52 -3.43 9.60
C GLN A 156 -5.23 -2.08 9.38
N ILE A 157 -6.46 -2.08 8.84
CA ILE A 157 -7.25 -0.86 8.62
C ILE A 157 -7.37 -0.05 9.92
N ILE A 158 -7.70 -0.70 11.04
CA ILE A 158 -7.87 -0.03 12.33
C ILE A 158 -6.53 0.52 12.85
N ASP A 159 -5.46 -0.28 12.80
CA ASP A 159 -4.13 0.13 13.27
C ASP A 159 -3.55 1.28 12.44
N ASP A 160 -3.75 1.26 11.12
CA ASP A 160 -3.31 2.32 10.21
C ASP A 160 -4.05 3.63 10.48
N VAL A 161 -5.38 3.60 10.64
CA VAL A 161 -6.17 4.81 10.98
C VAL A 161 -5.68 5.43 12.30
N TRP A 162 -5.48 4.61 13.33
CA TRP A 162 -5.00 5.10 14.63
C TRP A 162 -3.58 5.68 14.58
N SER A 163 -2.74 5.17 13.68
CA SER A 163 -1.35 5.58 13.57
C SER A 163 -1.16 6.81 12.68
N LEU A 164 -2.12 7.09 11.79
CA LEU A 164 -2.11 8.20 10.84
C LEU A 164 -2.92 9.43 11.30
N ALA A 165 -3.76 9.26 12.33
CA ALA A 165 -4.53 10.35 12.96
C ALA A 165 -3.65 11.26 13.84
#